data_AF-A0A926AEZ8-F1
#
_entry.id   AF-A0A926AEZ8-F1
#
_cell.length_a   1.000
_cell.length_b   1.000
_cell.length_c   1.000
_cell.angle_alpha   90.00
_cell.angle_beta   90.00
_cell.angle_gamma   90.00
#
_symmetry.space_group_name_H-M   'P 1'
#
loop_
_entity.id
_entity.type
_entity.pdbx_description
1 polymer ?
#
loop_
_entity_poly.entity_id
_entity_poly.type
_entity_poly.pdbx_seq_one_letter_code
_entity_poly.pdbx_strand_id
1 'polypeptide(L)'
;MTASQIPTGDRIVGVDAGGTLVRLAVSQPGAPLSEALVMTTPASEDGGPEPLISLLKLAPLDPSKVLGAVAGVTKVSRPGVTDRWEDLLRAVFPNATLRVVPDFQIAYHGAVSGGIGVAALAGTGSVIYGEDAQGNRARVGGRGWEYGDEGSGAWLTTEALRRTLRALDGFETSATLARLVGGYLKETEDAGRLAQSAR
;
A
#
# COMPACT_ATOMS: atom_id res chain seq x y z
N MET A 1 8.77 -8.82 -19.63
CA MET A 1 7.98 -10.07 -19.60
C MET A 1 7.07 -10.10 -20.81
N THR A 2 6.90 -11.25 -21.44
CA THR A 2 6.21 -11.40 -22.74
C THR A 2 4.69 -11.52 -22.54
N ALA A 3 3.91 -10.95 -23.46
CA ALA A 3 2.43 -10.94 -23.45
C ALA A 3 1.74 -12.32 -23.48
N SER A 4 2.50 -13.42 -23.48
CA SER A 4 1.99 -14.80 -23.64
C SER A 4 1.39 -15.41 -22.36
N GLN A 5 1.40 -14.68 -21.24
CA GLN A 5 0.85 -15.15 -19.96
C GLN A 5 -0.47 -14.48 -19.58
N ILE A 6 -1.00 -13.56 -20.40
CA ILE A 6 -2.32 -12.97 -20.16
C ILE A 6 -3.36 -14.06 -20.43
N PRO A 7 -4.18 -14.43 -19.45
CA PRO A 7 -5.17 -15.45 -19.69
C PRO A 7 -6.12 -15.01 -20.84
N THR A 8 -6.59 -15.91 -21.74
CA THR A 8 -7.62 -15.64 -22.80
C THR A 8 -9.11 -15.88 -22.40
N GLY A 9 -10.01 -14.88 -22.55
CA GLY A 9 -11.43 -14.98 -22.13
C GLY A 9 -11.83 -13.98 -21.02
N ASP A 10 -12.93 -14.22 -20.30
CA ASP A 10 -13.50 -13.29 -19.30
C ASP A 10 -12.63 -13.12 -18.05
N ARG A 11 -12.38 -11.89 -17.59
CA ARG A 11 -11.38 -11.57 -16.55
C ARG A 11 -11.96 -10.81 -15.37
N ILE A 12 -11.28 -10.96 -14.25
CA ILE A 12 -11.37 -10.07 -13.08
C ILE A 12 -10.02 -9.41 -12.83
N VAL A 13 -10.07 -8.17 -12.39
CA VAL A 13 -8.90 -7.32 -12.16
C VAL A 13 -8.85 -6.88 -10.70
N GLY A 14 -7.69 -7.04 -10.07
CA GLY A 14 -7.36 -6.49 -8.76
C GLY A 14 -6.22 -5.49 -8.89
N VAL A 15 -6.33 -4.33 -8.25
CA VAL A 15 -5.27 -3.34 -8.17
C VAL A 15 -4.96 -3.04 -6.72
N ASP A 16 -3.70 -3.18 -6.33
CA ASP A 16 -3.17 -2.77 -5.02
C ASP A 16 -2.27 -1.55 -5.22
N ALA A 17 -2.82 -0.36 -4.98
CA ALA A 17 -2.18 0.92 -5.18
C ALA A 17 -1.72 1.52 -3.84
N GLY A 18 -0.55 1.06 -3.39
CA GLY A 18 0.12 1.57 -2.19
C GLY A 18 0.94 2.83 -2.46
N GLY A 19 1.57 3.37 -1.41
CA GLY A 19 2.38 4.60 -1.50
C GLY A 19 3.73 4.42 -2.19
N THR A 20 4.18 3.18 -2.39
CA THR A 20 5.49 2.85 -3.00
C THR A 20 5.34 2.11 -4.31
N LEU A 21 4.37 1.18 -4.39
CA LEU A 21 4.15 0.32 -5.54
C LEU A 21 2.66 0.26 -5.87
N VAL A 22 2.37 0.17 -7.16
CA VAL A 22 1.08 -0.27 -7.69
C VAL A 22 1.25 -1.68 -8.24
N ARG A 23 0.37 -2.59 -7.84
CA ARG A 23 0.31 -3.96 -8.34
C ARG A 23 -0.99 -4.18 -9.11
N LEU A 24 -0.89 -4.83 -10.26
CA LEU A 24 -2.03 -5.29 -11.05
C LEU A 24 -2.05 -6.82 -10.99
N ALA A 25 -3.17 -7.38 -10.56
CA ALA A 25 -3.47 -8.81 -10.62
C ALA A 25 -4.60 -9.04 -11.63
N VAL A 26 -4.43 -9.99 -12.54
CA VAL A 26 -5.43 -10.39 -13.54
C VAL A 26 -5.67 -11.89 -13.44
N SER A 27 -6.92 -12.29 -13.28
CA SER A 27 -7.30 -13.70 -13.18
C SER A 27 -8.58 -14.01 -13.98
N GLN A 28 -8.83 -15.30 -14.23
CA GLN A 28 -10.13 -15.75 -14.70
C GLN A 28 -11.11 -15.89 -13.52
N PRO A 29 -12.43 -15.68 -13.71
CA PRO A 29 -13.43 -16.00 -12.70
C PRO A 29 -13.31 -17.45 -12.22
N GLY A 30 -13.23 -17.65 -10.91
CA GLY A 30 -13.13 -18.97 -10.29
C GLY A 30 -11.76 -19.66 -10.38
N ALA A 31 -10.77 -19.07 -11.07
CA ALA A 31 -9.41 -19.60 -11.10
C ALA A 31 -8.69 -19.36 -9.76
N PRO A 32 -7.80 -20.28 -9.33
CA PRO A 32 -7.02 -20.10 -8.11
C PRO A 32 -6.07 -18.90 -8.22
N LEU A 33 -5.82 -18.23 -7.10
CA LEU A 33 -4.97 -17.03 -7.05
C LEU A 33 -3.52 -17.27 -7.53
N SER A 34 -3.02 -18.51 -7.44
CA SER A 34 -1.71 -18.90 -7.95
C SER A 34 -1.56 -18.78 -9.47
N GLU A 35 -2.67 -18.72 -10.20
CA GLU A 35 -2.70 -18.56 -11.66
C GLU A 35 -2.89 -17.11 -12.09
N ALA A 36 -3.02 -16.17 -11.14
CA ALA A 36 -3.16 -14.76 -11.47
C ALA A 36 -1.86 -14.22 -12.06
N LEU A 37 -1.96 -13.50 -13.18
CA LEU A 37 -0.87 -12.67 -13.67
C LEU A 37 -0.71 -11.48 -12.71
N VAL A 38 0.48 -11.31 -12.13
CA VAL A 38 0.79 -10.19 -11.25
C VAL A 38 1.92 -9.36 -11.83
N MET A 39 1.71 -8.05 -11.91
CA MET A 39 2.71 -7.07 -12.35
C MET A 39 2.79 -5.92 -11.36
N THR A 40 3.93 -5.23 -11.32
CA THR A 40 4.17 -4.11 -10.42
C THR A 40 4.87 -2.95 -11.11
N THR A 41 4.62 -1.74 -10.63
CA THR A 41 5.28 -0.51 -11.04
C THR A 41 5.41 0.42 -9.84
N PRO A 42 6.36 1.37 -9.81
CA PRO A 42 6.38 2.43 -8.81
C PRO A 42 5.07 3.20 -8.76
N ALA A 43 4.66 3.60 -7.56
CA ALA A 43 3.50 4.47 -7.34
C ALA A 43 3.80 5.92 -7.73
N SER A 44 2.75 6.67 -8.01
CA SER A 44 2.78 8.13 -8.13
C SER A 44 2.90 8.78 -6.75
N GLU A 45 3.59 9.91 -6.66
CA GLU A 45 3.77 10.63 -5.38
C GLU A 45 2.44 11.10 -4.79
N ASP A 46 1.54 11.57 -5.65
CA ASP A 46 0.21 12.06 -5.30
C ASP A 46 -0.81 10.94 -5.03
N GLY A 47 -0.50 9.70 -5.40
CA GLY A 47 -1.41 8.55 -5.30
C GLY A 47 -2.39 8.44 -6.47
N GLY A 48 -2.16 9.17 -7.56
CA GLY A 48 -2.92 9.09 -8.80
C GLY A 48 -2.79 7.75 -9.55
N PRO A 49 -3.71 7.47 -10.49
CA PRO A 49 -3.85 6.16 -11.11
C PRO A 49 -2.98 5.94 -12.35
N GLU A 50 -2.16 6.92 -12.73
CA GLU A 50 -1.28 6.89 -13.92
C GLU A 50 -0.40 5.61 -14.00
N PRO A 51 0.15 5.07 -12.89
CA PRO A 51 0.92 3.84 -12.97
C PRO A 51 0.12 2.63 -13.47
N LEU A 52 -1.21 2.59 -13.26
CA LEU A 52 -2.05 1.53 -13.82
C LEU A 52 -2.03 1.54 -15.35
N ILE A 53 -2.00 2.73 -15.98
CA ILE A 53 -1.91 2.86 -17.45
C ILE A 53 -0.61 2.21 -17.94
N SER A 54 0.50 2.44 -17.24
CA SER A 54 1.78 1.83 -17.57
C SER A 54 1.73 0.31 -17.49
N LEU A 55 1.07 -0.25 -16.46
CA LEU A 55 0.87 -1.69 -16.34
C LEU A 55 0.00 -2.24 -17.48
N LEU A 56 -1.10 -1.57 -17.83
CA LEU A 56 -1.99 -2.00 -18.92
C LEU A 56 -1.32 -1.92 -20.30
N LYS A 57 -0.34 -1.03 -20.50
CA LYS A 57 0.49 -1.03 -21.72
C LYS A 57 1.40 -2.26 -21.82
N LEU A 58 1.90 -2.76 -20.68
CA LEU A 58 2.78 -3.93 -20.62
C LEU A 58 2.01 -5.24 -20.77
N ALA A 59 0.78 -5.31 -20.25
CA ALA A 59 -0.14 -6.43 -20.48
C ALA A 59 -1.51 -5.92 -20.95
N PRO A 60 -1.65 -5.66 -22.26
CA PRO A 60 -2.91 -5.20 -22.83
C PRO A 60 -4.05 -6.18 -22.56
N LEU A 61 -5.12 -5.70 -21.95
CA LEU A 61 -6.36 -6.46 -21.73
C LEU A 61 -7.39 -6.00 -22.76
N ASP A 62 -8.26 -6.93 -23.20
CA ASP A 62 -9.49 -6.57 -23.90
C ASP A 62 -10.51 -6.05 -22.86
N PRO A 63 -10.87 -4.75 -22.87
CA PRO A 63 -11.78 -4.18 -21.89
C PRO A 63 -13.17 -4.83 -21.89
N SER A 64 -13.61 -5.36 -23.04
CA SER A 64 -14.92 -6.02 -23.16
C SER A 64 -14.99 -7.35 -22.42
N LYS A 65 -13.84 -7.92 -22.08
CA LYS A 65 -13.71 -9.18 -21.34
C LYS A 65 -13.52 -8.99 -19.86
N VAL A 66 -13.32 -7.78 -19.36
CA VAL A 66 -13.19 -7.54 -17.92
C VAL A 66 -14.59 -7.45 -17.31
N LEU A 67 -14.96 -8.44 -16.50
CA LEU A 67 -16.26 -8.52 -15.83
C LEU A 67 -16.30 -7.65 -14.56
N GLY A 68 -15.16 -7.49 -13.89
CA GLY A 68 -15.06 -6.71 -12.67
C GLY A 68 -13.64 -6.25 -12.37
N ALA A 69 -13.53 -5.08 -11.77
CA ALA A 69 -12.26 -4.52 -11.31
C ALA A 69 -12.40 -3.91 -9.91
N VAL A 70 -11.50 -4.28 -9.01
CA VAL A 70 -11.39 -3.69 -7.67
C VAL A 70 -10.03 -3.05 -7.51
N ALA A 71 -9.99 -1.78 -7.11
CA ALA A 71 -8.76 -1.09 -6.74
C ALA A 71 -8.75 -0.77 -5.25
N GLY A 72 -7.80 -1.36 -4.51
CA GLY A 72 -7.43 -0.93 -3.17
C GLY A 72 -6.42 0.18 -3.26
N VAL A 73 -6.78 1.36 -2.80
CA VAL A 73 -6.01 2.59 -2.99
C VAL A 73 -5.63 3.16 -1.63
N THR A 74 -4.36 3.54 -1.49
CA THR A 74 -3.90 4.27 -0.30
C THR A 74 -4.32 5.74 -0.37
N LYS A 75 -4.31 6.46 0.76
CA LYS A 75 -4.61 7.91 0.79
C LYS A 75 -6.01 8.29 0.22
N VAL A 76 -6.98 7.38 0.18
CA VAL A 76 -8.37 7.64 -0.30
C VAL A 76 -9.12 8.72 0.48
N SER A 77 -8.63 9.14 1.65
CA SER A 77 -9.14 10.31 2.38
C SER A 77 -8.69 11.65 1.80
N ARG A 78 -7.69 11.67 0.90
CA ARG A 78 -7.25 12.88 0.21
C ARG A 78 -8.28 13.24 -0.88
N PRO A 79 -8.72 14.50 -0.95
CA PRO A 79 -9.66 14.94 -1.98
C PRO A 79 -9.18 14.59 -3.39
N GLY A 80 -10.08 14.07 -4.22
CA GLY A 80 -9.84 13.75 -5.63
C GLY A 80 -9.05 12.47 -5.92
N VAL A 81 -8.50 11.77 -4.92
CA VAL A 81 -7.81 10.49 -5.16
C VAL A 81 -8.79 9.43 -5.65
N THR A 82 -9.87 9.19 -4.90
CA THR A 82 -10.89 8.20 -5.27
C THR A 82 -11.51 8.51 -6.63
N ASP A 83 -11.91 9.76 -6.87
CA ASP A 83 -12.53 10.18 -8.13
C ASP A 83 -11.63 9.90 -9.34
N ARG A 84 -10.34 10.23 -9.25
CA ARG A 84 -9.37 9.94 -10.33
C ARG A 84 -9.24 8.45 -10.62
N TRP A 85 -9.22 7.61 -9.58
CA TRP A 85 -9.19 6.16 -9.74
C TRP A 85 -10.47 5.61 -10.36
N GLU A 86 -11.63 6.08 -9.91
CA GLU A 86 -12.92 5.70 -10.48
C GLU A 86 -13.04 6.11 -11.96
N ASP A 87 -12.65 7.33 -12.29
CA ASP A 87 -12.68 7.85 -13.65
C ASP A 87 -11.75 7.07 -14.57
N LEU A 88 -10.53 6.77 -14.13
CA LEU A 88 -9.63 5.92 -14.91
C LEU A 88 -10.23 4.53 -15.11
N LEU A 89 -10.67 3.86 -14.05
CA LEU A 89 -11.24 2.51 -14.14
C LEU A 89 -12.45 2.46 -15.07
N ARG A 90 -13.32 3.48 -15.02
CA ARG A 90 -14.48 3.60 -15.92
C ARG A 90 -14.05 3.79 -17.38
N ALA A 91 -12.99 4.55 -17.62
CA ALA A 91 -12.45 4.74 -18.95
C ALA A 91 -11.78 3.47 -19.51
N VAL A 92 -11.05 2.72 -18.67
CA VAL A 92 -10.31 1.53 -19.12
C VAL A 92 -11.15 0.25 -19.14
N PHE A 93 -12.19 0.15 -18.31
CA PHE A 93 -13.05 -1.04 -18.17
C PHE A 93 -14.55 -0.65 -18.15
N PRO A 94 -15.09 -0.12 -19.27
CA PRO A 94 -16.43 0.50 -19.30
C PRO A 94 -17.59 -0.46 -19.02
N ASN A 95 -17.41 -1.78 -19.24
CA ASN A 95 -18.44 -2.79 -19.05
C ASN A 95 -18.30 -3.57 -17.72
N ALA A 96 -17.27 -3.27 -16.93
CA ALA A 96 -16.96 -4.00 -15.72
C ALA A 96 -17.74 -3.47 -14.51
N THR A 97 -18.01 -4.33 -13.53
CA THR A 97 -18.40 -3.87 -12.19
C THR A 97 -17.16 -3.30 -11.49
N LEU A 98 -17.20 -2.03 -11.12
CA LEU A 98 -16.05 -1.31 -10.57
C LEU A 98 -16.21 -1.02 -9.09
N ARG A 99 -15.12 -1.13 -8.34
CA ARG A 99 -15.08 -0.68 -6.94
C ARG A 99 -13.71 -0.11 -6.60
N VAL A 100 -13.69 1.11 -6.09
CA VAL A 100 -12.51 1.68 -5.42
C VAL A 100 -12.73 1.56 -3.92
N VAL A 101 -11.75 0.99 -3.23
CA VAL A 101 -11.77 0.80 -1.78
C VAL A 101 -10.45 1.26 -1.18
N PRO A 102 -10.39 1.51 0.13
CA PRO A 102 -9.11 1.66 0.81
C PRO A 102 -8.24 0.39 0.66
N ASP A 103 -6.94 0.58 0.46
CA ASP A 103 -5.92 -0.48 0.39
C ASP A 103 -6.03 -1.53 1.52
N PHE A 104 -6.31 -1.09 2.75
CA PHE A 104 -6.48 -1.99 3.89
C PHE A 104 -7.65 -2.97 3.74
N GLN A 105 -8.69 -2.65 2.96
CA GLN A 105 -9.82 -3.58 2.74
C GLN A 105 -9.41 -4.75 1.86
N ILE A 106 -8.67 -4.51 0.77
CA ILE A 106 -8.19 -5.61 -0.08
C ILE A 106 -7.15 -6.45 0.66
N ALA A 107 -6.31 -5.83 1.50
CA ALA A 107 -5.33 -6.53 2.32
C ALA A 107 -6.03 -7.44 3.35
N TYR A 108 -7.09 -6.93 4.00
CA TYR A 108 -7.93 -7.73 4.89
C TYR A 108 -8.54 -8.94 4.16
N HIS A 109 -9.22 -8.72 3.03
CA HIS A 109 -9.87 -9.81 2.30
C HIS A 109 -8.88 -10.85 1.76
N GLY A 110 -7.68 -10.41 1.36
CA GLY A 110 -6.58 -11.30 1.00
C GLY A 110 -6.09 -12.12 2.19
N ALA A 111 -6.00 -11.53 3.39
CA ALA A 111 -5.54 -12.21 4.59
C ALA A 111 -6.55 -13.24 5.12
N VAL A 112 -7.85 -12.92 5.14
CA VAL A 112 -8.88 -13.80 5.70
C VAL A 112 -9.44 -14.81 4.69
N SER A 113 -9.09 -14.71 3.40
CA SER A 113 -9.47 -15.66 2.35
C SER A 113 -10.98 -15.97 2.30
N GLY A 114 -11.82 -14.94 2.44
CA GLY A 114 -13.28 -15.07 2.48
C GLY A 114 -13.88 -15.43 3.84
N GLY A 115 -13.04 -15.61 4.87
CA GLY A 115 -13.46 -15.76 6.26
C GLY A 115 -13.75 -14.45 6.98
N ILE A 116 -14.04 -14.58 8.27
CA ILE A 116 -14.30 -13.47 9.20
C ILE A 116 -13.12 -13.37 10.17
N GLY A 117 -12.64 -12.15 10.41
CA GLY A 117 -11.56 -11.94 11.37
C GLY A 117 -11.21 -10.48 11.58
N VAL A 118 -10.04 -10.27 12.17
CA VAL A 118 -9.42 -8.96 12.35
C VAL A 118 -8.01 -9.05 11.80
N ALA A 119 -7.63 -8.09 10.95
CA ALA A 119 -6.29 -7.94 10.44
C ALA A 119 -5.59 -6.75 11.10
N ALA A 120 -4.41 -6.99 11.65
CA ALA A 120 -3.46 -5.95 12.01
C ALA A 120 -2.47 -5.80 10.85
N LEU A 121 -2.54 -4.66 10.16
CA LEU A 121 -1.73 -4.36 9.00
C LEU A 121 -0.64 -3.36 9.42
N ALA A 122 0.63 -3.74 9.23
CA ALA A 122 1.77 -2.90 9.55
C ALA A 122 2.72 -2.85 8.35
N GLY A 123 2.88 -1.65 7.78
CA GLY A 123 3.80 -1.33 6.70
C GLY A 123 4.39 0.05 6.93
N THR A 124 4.38 0.93 5.93
CA THR A 124 4.77 2.34 6.11
C THR A 124 3.91 3.04 7.16
N GLY A 125 2.58 2.81 7.11
CA GLY A 125 1.63 3.12 8.17
C GLY A 125 1.08 1.85 8.82
N SER A 126 0.15 1.98 9.76
CA SER A 126 -0.51 0.82 10.38
C SER A 126 -2.00 1.03 10.61
N VAL A 127 -2.76 -0.05 10.55
CA VAL A 127 -4.21 -0.05 10.80
C VAL A 127 -4.68 -1.43 11.27
N ILE A 128 -5.65 -1.45 12.16
CA ILE A 128 -6.41 -2.64 12.53
C ILE A 128 -7.79 -2.53 11.87
N TYR A 129 -8.18 -3.55 11.12
CA TYR A 129 -9.46 -3.60 10.42
C TYR A 129 -10.12 -4.97 10.61
N GLY A 130 -11.45 -4.98 10.76
CA GLY A 130 -12.24 -6.20 10.81
C GLY A 130 -13.63 -5.99 10.23
N GLU A 131 -14.23 -7.10 9.76
CA GLU A 131 -15.58 -7.16 9.23
C GLU A 131 -16.28 -8.40 9.78
N ASP A 132 -17.49 -8.25 10.33
CA ASP A 132 -18.27 -9.39 10.85
C ASP A 132 -19.12 -10.08 9.77
N ALA A 133 -19.84 -11.14 10.14
CA ALA A 133 -20.69 -11.91 9.22
C ALA A 133 -21.84 -11.09 8.61
N GLN A 134 -22.22 -9.99 9.27
CA GLN A 134 -23.31 -9.11 8.87
C GLN A 134 -22.80 -7.95 7.99
N GLY A 135 -21.48 -7.86 7.76
CA GLY A 135 -20.85 -6.77 7.01
C GLY A 135 -20.62 -5.51 7.84
N ASN A 136 -20.76 -5.56 9.17
CA ASN A 136 -20.37 -4.44 10.02
C ASN A 136 -18.85 -4.34 10.08
N ARG A 137 -18.34 -3.12 9.98
CA ARG A 137 -16.90 -2.85 9.87
C ARG A 137 -16.40 -2.10 11.08
N ALA A 138 -15.23 -2.50 11.57
CA ALA A 138 -14.49 -1.78 12.59
C ALA A 138 -13.09 -1.44 12.07
N ARG A 139 -12.63 -0.23 12.39
CA ARG A 139 -11.29 0.25 12.06
C ARG A 139 -10.70 1.02 13.24
N VAL A 140 -9.44 0.72 13.57
CA VAL A 140 -8.64 1.45 14.57
C VAL A 140 -7.28 1.79 13.97
N GLY A 141 -6.80 3.01 14.17
CA GLY A 141 -5.53 3.50 13.60
C GLY A 141 -5.63 3.98 12.14
N GLY A 142 -4.48 4.06 11.47
CA GLY A 142 -4.34 4.64 10.13
C GLY A 142 -4.53 6.15 10.14
N ARG A 143 -4.00 6.84 11.16
CA ARG A 143 -4.11 8.29 11.33
C ARG A 143 -2.92 9.06 10.75
N GLY A 144 -1.92 8.34 10.22
CA GLY A 144 -0.66 8.90 9.80
C GLY A 144 0.36 8.90 10.95
N TRP A 145 1.62 8.78 10.57
CA TRP A 145 2.76 8.65 11.49
C TRP A 145 2.97 9.87 12.40
N GLU A 146 2.43 11.04 12.03
CA GLU A 146 2.55 12.25 12.84
C GLU A 146 1.75 12.14 14.15
N TYR A 147 0.61 11.45 14.13
CA TYR A 147 -0.35 11.40 15.24
C TYR A 147 -0.81 9.97 15.61
N GLY A 148 -0.22 8.95 15.00
CA GLY A 148 -0.58 7.55 15.23
C GLY A 148 0.30 6.60 14.42
N ASP A 149 -0.34 5.61 13.80
CA ASP A 149 0.32 4.52 13.07
C ASP A 149 1.31 3.74 13.96
N GLU A 150 0.94 3.49 15.21
CA GLU A 150 1.74 2.72 16.16
C GLU A 150 2.09 1.33 15.59
N GLY A 151 3.35 0.92 15.79
CA GLY A 151 3.87 -0.33 15.24
C GLY A 151 4.14 -0.32 13.73
N SER A 152 3.89 0.80 13.03
CA SER A 152 4.32 0.98 11.63
C SER A 152 5.84 1.19 11.53
N GLY A 153 6.37 1.07 10.31
CA GLY A 153 7.75 1.42 10.01
C GLY A 153 8.05 2.90 10.31
N ALA A 154 7.15 3.81 9.93
CA ALA A 154 7.34 5.24 10.20
C ALA A 154 7.36 5.54 11.71
N TRP A 155 6.49 4.89 12.49
CA TRP A 155 6.49 5.00 13.95
C TRP A 155 7.78 4.43 14.56
N LEU A 156 8.19 3.22 14.16
CA LEU A 156 9.42 2.58 14.65
C LEU A 156 10.66 3.43 14.35
N THR A 157 10.76 3.99 13.14
CA THR A 157 11.88 4.87 12.75
C THR A 157 11.86 6.16 13.56
N THR A 158 10.70 6.78 13.77
CA THR A 158 10.57 8.01 14.57
C THR A 158 11.00 7.76 16.02
N GLU A 159 10.54 6.67 16.63
CA GLU A 159 10.93 6.31 17.99
C GLU A 159 12.42 5.96 18.09
N ALA A 160 12.97 5.24 17.11
CA ALA A 160 14.40 4.93 17.08
C ALA A 160 15.27 6.19 17.00
N LEU A 161 14.87 7.18 16.18
CA LEU A 161 15.56 8.47 16.08
C LEU A 161 15.44 9.27 17.39
N ARG A 162 14.24 9.40 17.97
CA ARG A 162 14.03 10.09 19.25
C ARG A 162 14.91 9.53 20.36
N ARG A 163 14.96 8.20 20.50
CA ARG A 163 15.78 7.53 21.52
C ARG A 163 17.27 7.67 21.25
N THR A 164 17.69 7.65 19.99
CA THR A 164 19.08 7.91 19.60
C THR A 164 19.50 9.32 20.00
N LEU A 165 18.69 10.34 19.71
CA LEU A 165 18.98 11.72 20.10
C LEU A 165 19.06 11.87 21.63
N ARG A 166 18.10 11.31 22.37
CA ARG A 166 18.13 11.30 23.84
C ARG A 166 19.38 10.62 24.41
N ALA A 167 19.86 9.56 23.78
CA ALA A 167 21.09 8.89 24.19
C ALA A 167 22.34 9.73 23.90
N LEU A 168 22.39 10.43 22.76
CA LEU A 168 23.47 11.36 22.43
C LEU A 168 23.51 12.55 23.41
N ASP A 169 22.35 13.02 23.84
CA ASP A 169 22.20 14.09 24.84
C ASP A 169 22.44 13.60 26.29
N GLY A 170 22.72 12.30 26.49
CA GLY A 170 22.99 11.71 27.80
C GLY A 170 21.75 11.40 28.65
N PHE A 171 20.54 11.52 28.11
CA PHE A 171 19.27 11.21 28.80
C PHE A 171 18.90 9.72 28.78
N GLU A 172 19.54 8.90 27.94
CA GLU A 172 19.31 7.45 27.84
C GLU A 172 20.62 6.67 27.63
N THR A 173 20.68 5.42 28.09
CA THR A 173 21.87 4.56 28.01
C THR A 173 21.86 3.58 26.83
N SER A 174 21.02 3.79 25.81
CA SER A 174 20.88 2.85 24.69
C SER A 174 22.03 2.96 23.67
N ALA A 175 23.23 2.55 24.07
CA ALA A 175 24.45 2.63 23.25
C ALA A 175 24.33 1.86 21.93
N THR A 176 23.64 0.71 21.90
CA THR A 176 23.50 -0.11 20.70
C THR A 176 22.63 0.56 19.64
N LEU A 177 21.47 1.09 20.02
CA LEU A 177 20.54 1.76 19.10
C LEU A 177 21.17 3.04 18.55
N ALA A 178 21.76 3.86 19.44
CA ALA A 178 22.43 5.09 19.05
C ALA A 178 23.60 4.84 18.08
N ARG A 179 24.37 3.76 18.30
CA ARG A 179 25.46 3.36 17.39
C ARG A 179 24.93 2.94 16.02
N LEU A 180 23.89 2.11 15.96
CA LEU A 180 23.35 1.60 14.69
C LEU A 180 22.69 2.72 13.87
N VAL A 181 21.82 3.51 14.51
CA VAL A 181 21.13 4.63 13.86
C VAL A 181 22.12 5.73 13.50
N GLY A 182 23.04 6.08 14.41
CA GLY A 182 24.09 7.06 14.14
C GLY A 182 25.06 6.63 13.03
N GLY A 183 25.35 5.33 12.92
CA GLY A 183 26.12 4.77 11.81
C GLY A 183 25.40 4.97 10.47
N TYR A 184 24.12 4.57 10.40
CA TYR A 184 23.29 4.75 9.21
C TYR A 184 23.19 6.23 8.79
N LEU A 185 22.96 7.14 9.74
CA LEU A 185 22.86 8.57 9.45
C LEU A 185 24.18 9.15 8.93
N LYS A 186 25.34 8.69 9.43
CA LYS A 186 26.67 9.12 8.95
C LYS A 186 26.96 8.70 7.51
N GLU A 187 26.33 7.62 7.05
CA GLU A 187 26.43 7.14 5.67
C GLU A 187 25.49 7.89 4.71
N THR A 188 24.62 8.76 5.23
CA THR A 188 23.72 9.63 4.46
C THR A 188 24.18 11.10 4.52
N GLU A 189 24.01 11.87 3.44
CA GLU A 189 24.45 13.28 3.36
C GLU A 189 23.86 14.21 4.45
N ASP A 190 22.77 13.79 5.12
CA ASP A 190 22.10 14.52 6.20
C ASP A 190 22.83 14.50 7.57
N ALA A 191 23.94 13.77 7.68
CA ALA A 191 24.75 13.64 8.90
C ALA A 191 25.24 14.98 9.48
N GLY A 192 25.45 15.98 8.61
CA GLY A 192 26.02 17.28 9.00
C GLY A 192 25.10 18.12 9.89
N ARG A 193 23.78 17.98 9.79
CA ARG A 193 22.81 18.83 10.51
C ARG A 193 22.53 18.34 11.93
N LEU A 194 22.42 17.04 12.14
CA LEU A 194 22.14 16.46 13.47
C LEU A 194 23.38 16.52 14.41
N ALA A 195 24.59 16.44 13.85
CA ALA A 195 25.83 16.54 14.64
C ALA A 195 26.18 17.98 15.06
N GLN A 196 25.65 19.00 14.37
CA GLN A 196 25.89 20.41 14.68
C GLN A 196 24.93 20.96 15.74
N SER A 197 23.73 20.39 15.89
CA SER A 197 22.73 20.81 16.88
C SER A 197 22.93 20.22 18.29
N ALA A 198 23.80 19.21 18.44
CA ALA A 198 24.09 18.55 19.71
C ALA A 198 25.30 19.17 20.46
N ARG A 199 25.58 20.47 20.25
CA ARG A 199 26.65 21.21 20.94
C ARG A 199 26.10 22.37 21.75
#